data_AF-A0A9E3YSU6-F1
#
_entry.id   AF-A0A9E3YSU6-F1
#
_cell.length_a   1.000
_cell.length_b   1.000
_cell.length_c   1.000
_cell.angle_alpha   90.00
_cell.angle_beta   90.00
_cell.angle_gamma   90.00
#
_symmetry.space_group_name_H-M   'P 1'
#
loop_
_entity.id
_entity.type
_entity.pdbx_description
1 polymer ?
#
loop_
_entity_poly.entity_id
_entity_poly.type
_entity_poly.pdbx_seq_one_letter_code
_entity_poly.pdbx_strand_id
1 'polypeptide(L)'
;HHVGQIGILGVDKKGEEFYQISLGGNQGSDAALGTILGPSFAQSEIPAIVSRILELYVVDRLDDESFIETYRRIGIESFRKAVYVTSP
;
A
#
# COMPACT_ATOMS: atom_id res chain seq x y z
N HIS A 1 -3.46 -4.25 15.65
CA HIS A 1 -4.39 -5.05 14.84
C HIS A 1 -4.57 -4.39 13.47
N HIS A 2 -3.60 -4.53 12.55
CA HIS A 2 -3.78 -4.13 11.14
C HIS A 2 -3.30 -5.29 10.28
N VAL A 3 -4.23 -6.08 9.80
CA VAL A 3 -3.94 -7.27 9.01
C VAL A 3 -4.86 -7.28 7.77
N GLY A 4 -4.96 -6.12 7.13
CA GLY A 4 -5.50 -5.98 5.78
C GLY A 4 -4.36 -5.94 4.76
N GLN A 5 -4.65 -6.29 3.51
CA GLN A 5 -3.67 -6.24 2.42
C GLN A 5 -3.13 -4.82 2.18
N ILE A 6 -3.95 -3.81 2.48
CA ILE A 6 -3.60 -2.40 2.54
C ILE A 6 -3.92 -1.90 3.96
N GLY A 7 -2.89 -1.49 4.69
CA GLY A 7 -3.02 -0.88 6.02
C GLY A 7 -2.82 0.63 5.94
N ILE A 8 -3.61 1.36 6.72
CA ILE A 8 -3.47 2.81 6.92
C ILE A 8 -3.35 3.05 8.42
N LEU A 9 -2.24 3.68 8.83
CA LEU A 9 -1.93 3.98 10.22
C LEU A 9 -1.83 5.51 10.39
N GLY A 10 -2.64 6.09 11.26
CA GLY A 10 -2.52 7.50 11.64
C GLY A 10 -1.23 7.76 12.44
N VAL A 11 -0.55 8.86 12.12
CA VAL A 11 0.68 9.32 12.74
C VAL A 11 0.51 10.81 13.07
N ASP A 12 0.66 11.18 14.33
CA ASP A 12 0.71 12.59 14.73
C ASP A 12 2.09 13.17 14.39
N LYS A 13 2.10 14.28 13.66
CA LYS A 13 3.31 15.09 13.48
C LYS A 13 2.99 16.54 13.83
N LYS A 14 3.46 16.98 15.00
CA LYS A 14 3.35 18.38 15.44
C LYS A 14 1.89 18.89 15.46
N GLY A 15 0.94 18.01 15.77
CA GLY A 15 -0.50 18.34 15.79
C GLY A 15 -1.18 18.28 14.43
N GLU A 16 -0.49 17.86 13.37
CA GLU A 16 -1.08 17.57 12.06
C GLU A 16 -1.25 16.06 11.87
N GLU A 17 -2.38 15.66 11.28
CA GLU A 17 -2.71 14.25 11.00
C GLU A 17 -2.04 13.79 9.71
N PHE A 18 -1.07 12.89 9.87
CA PHE A 18 -0.44 12.18 8.76
C PHE A 18 -0.83 10.70 8.80
N TYR A 19 -0.66 10.02 7.67
CA TYR A 19 -1.00 8.60 7.57
C TYR A 19 0.10 7.84 6.85
N GLN A 20 0.48 6.70 7.41
CA GLN A 20 1.42 5.77 6.83
C GLN A 20 0.69 4.60 6.18
N ILE A 21 1.14 4.22 4.99
CA ILE A 21 0.61 3.07 4.26
C ILE A 21 1.50 1.85 4.47
N SER A 22 0.88 0.71 4.72
CA SER A 22 1.55 -0.60 4.70
C SER A 22 0.86 -1.55 3.73
N LEU A 23 1.63 -2.42 3.08
CA LEU A 23 1.14 -3.37 2.07
C LEU A 23 1.56 -4.80 2.41
N GLY A 24 0.77 -5.77 1.94
CA GLY A 24 1.11 -7.19 2.03
C GLY A 24 0.75 -7.85 3.36
N GLY A 25 -0.07 -7.20 4.18
CA GLY A 25 -0.64 -7.84 5.38
C GLY A 25 -1.66 -8.92 4.98
N ASN A 26 -1.67 -10.05 5.68
CA ASN A 26 -2.61 -11.14 5.39
C ASN A 26 -3.14 -11.81 6.65
N GLN A 27 -4.47 -11.99 6.75
CA GLN A 27 -5.13 -12.81 7.77
C GLN A 27 -5.49 -14.14 7.15
N GLY A 28 -4.74 -15.19 7.50
CA GLY A 28 -4.96 -16.54 6.98
C GLY A 28 -3.88 -17.50 7.48
N SER A 29 -3.83 -18.69 6.90
CA SER A 29 -2.78 -19.69 7.17
C SER A 29 -1.36 -19.17 6.90
N ASP A 30 -1.25 -18.15 6.05
CA ASP A 30 -0.01 -17.47 5.69
C ASP A 30 -0.03 -16.04 6.22
N ALA A 31 -0.09 -15.94 7.55
CA ALA A 31 -0.18 -14.69 8.28
C ALA A 31 1.11 -13.88 8.09
N ALA A 32 0.96 -12.68 7.53
CA ALA A 32 2.07 -11.76 7.28
C ALA A 32 1.72 -10.37 7.81
N LEU A 33 2.72 -9.71 8.40
CA LEU A 33 2.61 -8.29 8.75
C LEU A 33 2.80 -7.44 7.49
N GLY A 34 1.97 -6.40 7.37
CA GLY A 34 2.13 -5.41 6.31
C GLY A 34 3.48 -4.71 6.43
N THR A 35 4.15 -4.53 5.29
CA THR A 35 5.42 -3.80 5.20
C THR A 35 5.14 -2.34 4.91
N ILE A 36 5.82 -1.43 5.64
CA ILE A 36 5.69 0.02 5.44
C ILE A 36 6.15 0.40 4.03
N LEU A 37 5.26 1.07 3.30
CA LEU A 37 5.51 1.49 1.94
C LEU A 37 6.54 2.63 1.88
N GLY A 38 6.51 3.57 2.82
CA GLY A 38 7.48 4.67 2.90
C GLY A 38 7.05 5.81 3.81
N PRO A 39 7.43 7.07 3.49
CA PRO A 39 6.97 8.27 4.21
C PRO A 39 5.45 8.35 4.38
N SER A 40 5.02 9.13 5.38
CA SER A 40 3.61 9.39 5.62
C SER A 40 3.07 10.48 4.70
N PHE A 41 1.78 10.40 4.36
CA PHE A 41 1.06 11.38 3.55
C PHE A 41 0.10 12.21 4.40
N ALA A 42 -0.26 13.39 3.92
CA ALA A 42 -1.36 14.16 4.50
C ALA A 42 -2.70 13.46 4.24
N GLN A 43 -3.70 13.73 5.08
CA GLN A 43 -5.05 13.14 4.95
C GLN A 43 -5.64 13.29 3.55
N SER A 44 -5.46 14.46 2.93
CA SER A 44 -6.00 14.80 1.61
C SER A 44 -5.37 14.00 0.46
N GLU A 45 -4.17 13.46 0.67
CA GLU A 45 -3.45 12.69 -0.35
C GLU A 45 -3.86 11.21 -0.35
N ILE A 46 -4.41 10.71 0.77
CA ILE A 46 -4.70 9.28 0.97
C ILE A 46 -5.59 8.69 -0.13
N PRO A 47 -6.70 9.35 -0.56
CA PRO A 47 -7.51 8.82 -1.65
C PRO A 47 -6.70 8.59 -2.94
N ALA A 48 -5.84 9.56 -3.31
CA ALA A 48 -5.03 9.46 -4.52
C ALA A 48 -3.96 8.36 -4.42
N ILE A 49 -3.35 8.19 -3.23
CA ILE A 49 -2.36 7.13 -3.01
C ILE A 49 -3.00 5.74 -3.11
N VAL A 50 -4.18 5.55 -2.51
CA VAL A 50 -4.92 4.29 -2.61
C VAL A 50 -5.32 4.01 -4.05
N SER A 51 -5.78 5.01 -4.81
CA SER A 51 -6.07 4.86 -6.24
C SER A 51 -4.85 4.37 -7.02
N ARG A 52 -3.67 4.97 -6.85
CA ARG A 52 -2.44 4.54 -7.54
C ARG A 52 -2.05 3.09 -7.20
N ILE A 53 -2.23 2.66 -5.95
CA ILE A 53 -1.97 1.28 -5.52
C ILE A 53 -2.92 0.31 -6.23
N LEU A 54 -4.20 0.65 -6.30
CA LEU A 54 -5.21 -0.18 -6.95
C LEU A 54 -5.04 -0.20 -8.47
N GLU A 55 -4.69 0.93 -9.08
CA GLU A 55 -4.37 1.03 -10.51
C GLU A 55 -3.19 0.13 -10.87
N LEU A 56 -2.10 0.18 -10.11
CA LEU A 56 -0.95 -0.71 -10.33
C LEU A 56 -1.37 -2.19 -10.23
N TYR A 57 -2.15 -2.53 -9.20
CA TYR A 57 -2.68 -3.89 -9.07
C TYR A 57 -3.51 -4.30 -10.30
N VAL A 58 -4.43 -3.46 -10.77
CA VAL A 58 -5.27 -3.78 -11.92
C VAL A 58 -4.45 -3.92 -13.20
N VAL A 59 -3.39 -3.12 -13.37
CA VAL A 59 -2.51 -3.14 -14.55
C VAL A 59 -1.59 -4.36 -14.57
N ASP A 60 -0.98 -4.70 -13.43
CA ASP A 60 0.04 -5.74 -13.36
C ASP A 60 -0.49 -7.13 -12.99
N ARG A 61 -1.74 -7.25 -12.49
CA ARG A 61 -2.31 -8.55 -12.12
C ARG A 61 -2.45 -9.48 -13.32
N LEU A 62 -2.24 -10.76 -13.07
CA LEU A 62 -2.60 -11.82 -14.01
C LEU A 62 -4.08 -12.20 -13.84
N ASP A 63 -4.62 -12.95 -14.81
CA ASP A 63 -5.99 -13.49 -14.71
C ASP A 63 -6.16 -14.29 -13.41
N ASP A 64 -7.28 -14.06 -12.73
CA ASP A 64 -7.64 -14.63 -11.43
C ASP A 64 -6.67 -14.35 -10.26
N GLU A 65 -5.66 -13.50 -10.45
CA GLU A 65 -4.70 -13.16 -9.40
C GLU A 65 -5.29 -12.16 -8.39
N SER A 66 -5.19 -12.49 -7.10
CA SER A 66 -5.58 -11.60 -6.00
C SER A 66 -4.50 -10.55 -5.71
N PHE A 67 -4.87 -9.47 -5.02
CA PHE A 67 -3.94 -8.40 -4.67
C PHE A 67 -2.68 -8.90 -3.93
N ILE A 68 -2.83 -9.84 -2.98
CA ILE A 68 -1.69 -10.36 -2.21
C ILE A 68 -0.75 -11.19 -3.07
N GLU A 69 -1.27 -11.92 -4.06
CA GLU A 69 -0.47 -12.70 -5.01
C GLU A 69 0.30 -11.77 -5.94
N THR A 70 -0.37 -10.75 -6.50
CA THR A 70 0.28 -9.70 -7.29
C THR A 70 1.39 -9.02 -6.48
N TYR A 71 1.10 -8.62 -5.24
CA TYR A 71 2.07 -8.01 -4.33
C TYR A 71 3.29 -8.90 -4.09
N ARG A 72 3.10 -10.20 -3.87
CA ARG A 72 4.20 -11.16 -3.66
C ARG A 72 5.04 -11.36 -4.91
N ARG A 73 4.41 -11.34 -6.09
CA ARG A 73 5.10 -11.55 -7.38
C ARG A 73 5.90 -10.34 -7.84
N ILE A 74 5.31 -9.14 -7.80
CA ILE A 74 5.96 -7.92 -8.32
C ILE A 74 6.75 -7.17 -7.25
N GLY A 75 6.54 -7.50 -5.98
CA GLY A 75 7.24 -6.94 -4.83
C GLY A 75 6.85 -5.51 -4.48
N ILE A 76 7.16 -5.11 -3.24
CA ILE A 76 6.84 -3.78 -2.70
C ILE A 76 7.48 -2.61 -3.47
N GLU A 77 8.65 -2.84 -4.09
CA GLU A 77 9.38 -1.81 -4.83
C GLU A 77 8.58 -1.25 -6.02
N SER A 78 7.78 -2.10 -6.68
CA SER A 78 6.89 -1.69 -7.76
C SER A 78 5.80 -0.73 -7.25
N PHE A 79 5.20 -1.05 -6.10
CA PHE A 79 4.23 -0.18 -5.43
C PHE A 79 4.86 1.12 -4.92
N ARG A 80 6.10 1.08 -4.40
CA ARG A 80 6.83 2.29 -4.00
C ARG A 80 7.02 3.23 -5.18
N LYS A 81 7.45 2.70 -6.33
CA LYS A 81 7.63 3.51 -7.54
C LYS A 81 6.31 4.14 -7.98
N ALA A 82 5.22 3.37 -8.05
CA ALA A 82 3.92 3.90 -8.44
C ALA A 82 3.41 5.03 -7.53
N VAL A 83 3.72 4.94 -6.23
CA VAL A 83 3.24 5.92 -5.25
C VAL A 83 4.13 7.16 -5.17
N TYR A 84 5.46 7.01 -5.10
CA TYR A 84 6.40 8.10 -4.83
C TYR A 84 7.06 8.70 -6.07
N VAL A 85 7.12 7.96 -7.18
CA VAL A 85 7.70 8.46 -8.43
C VAL A 85 6.56 8.87 -9.34
N THR A 86 6.15 10.14 -9.24
CA THR A 86 5.43 10.78 -10.35
C THR A 86 6.39 10.83 -11.54
N SER A 87 6.04 10.17 -12.65
CA SER A 87 6.77 10.40 -13.90
C SER A 87 6.74 11.91 -14.22
N PRO A 88 7.88 12.48 -14.65
CA PRO A 88 8.04 13.92 -14.89
C PRO A 88 7.10 14.45 -15.97
#